data_AF-A0AA40EJN1-F1
#
_entry.id   AF-A0AA40EJN1-F1
#
_cell.length_a   1.000
_cell.length_b   1.000
_cell.length_c   1.000
_cell.angle_alpha   90.00
_cell.angle_beta   90.00
_cell.angle_gamma   90.00
#
_symmetry.space_group_name_H-M   'P 1'
#
loop_
_entity.id
_entity.type
_entity.pdbx_description
1 polymer ?
#
loop_
_entity_poly.entity_id
_entity_poly.type
_entity_poly.pdbx_seq_one_letter_code
_entity_poly.pdbx_strand_id
1 'polypeptide(L)'
;MSSHPAALIAISKACGSFSFPHDRFDFMQACASEVMAGSLTTYVKTAKLCGSLFQPDMNDSVTGVGSLVSGVDTNFFVNHEEPLDALAWLQDQGLWQLGHLPDGVEFLLIFETPRRRSRSLSGHRAERGAETS
;
A
#
# COMPACT_ATOMS: atom_id res chain seq x y z
N MET A 1 3.44 1.54 3.26
CA MET A 1 2.97 1.67 4.65
C MET A 1 2.86 3.14 4.97
N SER A 2 1.77 3.57 5.60
CA SER A 2 1.56 4.96 6.01
C SER A 2 0.41 5.06 7.00
N SER A 3 0.51 5.96 7.98
CA SER A 3 -0.62 6.39 8.79
C SER A 3 -1.66 7.23 8.02
N HIS A 4 -1.31 7.77 6.85
CA HIS A 4 -2.18 8.69 6.12
C HIS A 4 -2.89 7.99 4.95
N PRO A 5 -4.22 7.85 4.98
CA PRO A 5 -4.95 7.08 3.96
C PRO A 5 -4.87 7.73 2.57
N ALA A 6 -4.81 9.06 2.48
CA ALA A 6 -4.64 9.74 1.21
C ALA A 6 -3.28 9.45 0.56
N ALA A 7 -2.22 9.20 1.35
CA ALA A 7 -0.92 8.81 0.82
C ALA A 7 -0.96 7.42 0.18
N LEU A 8 -1.72 6.49 0.77
CA LEU A 8 -1.92 5.16 0.18
C LEU A 8 -2.74 5.19 -1.10
N ILE A 9 -3.77 6.04 -1.17
CA ILE A 9 -4.53 6.25 -2.42
C ILE A 9 -3.63 6.89 -3.49
N ALA A 10 -2.82 7.88 -3.11
CA ALA A 10 -1.92 8.54 -4.04
C ALA A 10 -0.89 7.56 -4.63
N ILE A 11 -0.27 6.71 -3.81
CA ILE A 11 0.70 5.72 -4.30
C ILE A 11 0.01 4.63 -5.12
N SER A 12 -1.22 4.22 -4.77
CA SER A 12 -1.96 3.22 -5.56
C SER A 12 -2.23 3.75 -6.97
N LYS A 13 -2.66 5.01 -7.08
CA LYS A 13 -2.87 5.71 -8.36
C LYS A 13 -1.58 5.95 -9.14
N ALA A 14 -0.47 6.24 -8.46
CA ALA A 14 0.80 6.57 -9.10
C ALA A 14 1.55 5.33 -9.61
N CYS A 15 1.50 4.23 -8.87
CA CYS A 15 2.38 3.09 -9.08
C CYS A 15 1.71 1.86 -9.69
N GLY A 16 0.38 1.75 -9.69
CA GLY A 16 -0.26 0.53 -10.18
C GLY A 16 -1.70 0.71 -10.63
N SER A 17 -2.35 -0.44 -10.76
CA SER A 17 -3.75 -0.55 -11.14
C SER A 17 -4.67 -0.67 -9.93
N PHE A 18 -4.13 -0.59 -8.71
CA PHE A 18 -4.89 -0.79 -7.48
C PHE A 18 -5.84 0.39 -7.23
N SER A 19 -7.14 0.11 -7.26
CA SER A 19 -8.23 1.03 -7.02
C SER A 19 -9.09 0.55 -5.86
N PHE A 20 -9.06 1.32 -4.77
CA PHE A 20 -10.15 1.27 -3.81
C PHE A 20 -11.47 1.72 -4.49
N PRO A 21 -12.63 1.19 -4.09
CA PRO A 21 -12.89 0.02 -3.23
C PRO A 21 -13.00 -1.31 -4.01
N HIS A 22 -12.46 -1.42 -5.22
CA HIS A 22 -12.80 -2.53 -6.12
C HIS A 22 -11.87 -3.75 -5.97
N ASP A 23 -10.62 -3.52 -5.62
CA ASP A 23 -9.62 -4.59 -5.57
C ASP A 23 -9.66 -5.39 -4.27
N ARG A 24 -9.40 -6.69 -4.41
CA ARG A 24 -9.33 -7.62 -3.28
C ARG A 24 -7.94 -7.63 -2.66
N PHE A 25 -7.88 -7.96 -1.37
CA PHE A 25 -6.65 -8.00 -0.59
C PHE A 25 -5.93 -9.36 -0.62
N ASP A 26 -6.39 -10.31 -1.44
CA ASP A 26 -5.86 -11.69 -1.48
C ASP A 26 -4.34 -11.72 -1.76
N PHE A 27 -3.86 -10.89 -2.69
CA PHE A 27 -2.42 -10.79 -2.99
C PHE A 27 -1.62 -10.27 -1.79
N MET A 28 -2.11 -9.20 -1.16
CA MET A 28 -1.47 -8.61 0.01
C MET A 28 -1.42 -9.61 1.17
N GLN A 29 -2.51 -10.35 1.40
CA GLN A 29 -2.56 -11.39 2.43
C GLN A 29 -1.48 -12.46 2.21
N ALA A 30 -1.30 -12.90 0.97
CA ALA A 30 -0.35 -13.95 0.63
C ALA A 30 1.12 -13.54 0.77
N CYS A 31 1.46 -12.28 0.45
CA CYS A 31 2.87 -11.85 0.36
C CYS A 31 3.33 -10.88 1.45
N ALA A 32 2.45 -10.33 2.29
CA ALA A 32 2.81 -9.29 3.24
C ALA A 32 3.98 -9.68 4.16
N SER A 33 3.97 -10.91 4.69
CA SER A 33 5.03 -11.37 5.60
C SER A 33 6.39 -11.41 4.91
N GLU A 34 6.46 -11.93 3.69
CA GLU A 34 7.69 -12.02 2.90
C GLU A 34 8.19 -10.64 2.48
N VAL A 35 7.29 -9.76 2.04
CA VAL A 35 7.61 -8.37 1.65
C VAL A 35 8.20 -7.59 2.83
N MET A 36 7.62 -7.73 4.02
CA MET A 36 8.13 -7.09 5.23
C MET A 36 9.49 -7.68 5.62
N ALA A 37 9.64 -9.00 5.63
CA ALA A 37 10.89 -9.69 5.96
C ALA A 37 12.06 -9.33 5.02
N GLY A 38 11.75 -9.05 3.75
CA GLY A 38 12.71 -8.61 2.74
C GLY A 38 13.13 -7.14 2.84
N SER A 39 12.52 -6.35 3.73
CA SER A 39 12.85 -4.93 3.87
C SER A 39 14.26 -4.71 4.42
N LEU A 40 14.97 -3.73 3.85
CA LEU A 40 16.28 -3.27 4.34
C LEU A 40 16.15 -2.38 5.59
N THR A 41 14.96 -1.84 5.83
CA THR A 41 14.70 -0.98 6.99
C THR A 41 14.27 -1.84 8.17
N THR A 42 15.10 -1.89 9.23
CA THR A 42 14.84 -2.71 10.42
C THR A 42 13.43 -2.50 10.98
N TYR A 43 12.99 -1.25 11.09
CA TYR A 43 11.65 -0.91 11.56
C TYR A 43 10.54 -1.61 10.76
N VAL A 44 10.62 -1.60 9.42
CA VAL A 44 9.65 -2.31 8.57
C VAL A 44 9.80 -3.82 8.74
N LYS A 45 11.04 -4.32 8.79
CA LYS A 45 11.33 -5.76 8.90
C LYS A 45 10.82 -6.39 10.20
N THR A 46 10.84 -5.65 11.30
CA THR A 46 10.47 -6.15 12.63
C THR A 46 9.05 -5.79 13.05
N ALA A 47 8.36 -4.92 12.30
CA ALA A 47 7.01 -4.50 12.62
C ALA A 47 6.00 -5.65 12.39
N LYS A 48 4.94 -5.68 13.20
CA LYS A 48 4.03 -6.84 13.26
C LYS A 48 2.79 -6.60 12.42
N LEU A 49 2.49 -7.51 11.49
CA LEU A 49 1.25 -7.47 10.72
C LEU A 49 0.04 -7.61 11.64
N CYS A 50 -0.94 -6.72 11.48
CA CYS A 50 -2.16 -6.69 12.28
C CYS A 50 -3.39 -6.30 11.45
N GLY A 51 -4.57 -6.57 11.98
CA GLY A 51 -5.85 -6.39 11.31
C GLY A 51 -6.44 -7.71 10.82
N SER A 52 -7.73 -7.67 10.49
CA SER A 52 -8.54 -8.86 10.17
C SER A 52 -8.02 -9.66 8.97
N LEU A 53 -7.25 -9.04 8.07
CA LEU A 53 -6.62 -9.73 6.95
C LEU A 53 -5.53 -10.72 7.39
N PHE A 54 -4.80 -10.40 8.47
CA PHE A 54 -3.66 -11.20 8.95
C PHE A 54 -3.99 -11.96 10.24
N GLN A 55 -4.96 -11.46 11.01
CA GLN A 55 -5.37 -12.00 12.30
C GLN A 55 -6.91 -12.12 12.33
N PRO A 56 -7.50 -13.11 11.64
CA PRO A 56 -8.96 -13.24 11.52
C PRO A 56 -9.65 -13.53 12.87
N ASP A 57 -8.92 -14.11 13.83
CA ASP A 57 -9.42 -14.44 15.17
C ASP A 57 -9.30 -13.27 16.17
N MET A 58 -8.78 -12.11 15.73
CA MET A 58 -8.72 -10.91 16.56
C MET A 58 -10.13 -10.34 16.71
N ASN A 59 -10.85 -10.84 17.71
CA ASN A 59 -12.24 -10.50 18.01
C ASN A 59 -12.47 -8.97 18.03
N ASP A 60 -13.56 -8.56 17.39
CA ASP A 60 -14.19 -7.22 17.30
C ASP A 60 -14.48 -6.52 18.66
N SER A 61 -14.04 -7.09 19.78
CA SER A 61 -14.47 -6.71 21.13
C SER A 61 -13.83 -5.42 21.67
N VAL A 62 -12.98 -4.71 20.91
CA VAL A 62 -12.29 -3.51 21.41
C VAL A 62 -12.72 -2.20 20.73
N THR A 63 -13.28 -2.20 19.51
CA THR A 63 -13.62 -0.92 18.85
C THR A 63 -14.86 -1.04 17.98
N GLY A 64 -15.99 -0.55 18.49
CA GLY A 64 -17.31 -0.55 17.83
C GLY A 64 -17.47 0.33 16.59
N VAL A 65 -16.40 0.60 15.83
CA VAL A 65 -16.44 1.23 14.51
C VAL A 65 -15.28 0.68 13.67
N GLY A 66 -15.60 -0.08 12.62
CA GLY A 66 -14.68 -0.46 11.53
C GLY A 66 -13.33 -1.05 11.95
N SER A 67 -13.27 -2.36 12.21
CA SER A 67 -12.02 -3.06 12.50
C SER A 67 -10.96 -2.83 11.41
N LEU A 68 -9.72 -2.59 11.83
CA LEU A 68 -8.56 -2.49 10.94
C LEU A 68 -8.46 -3.75 10.07
N VAL A 69 -8.39 -3.57 8.76
CA VAL A 69 -8.28 -4.70 7.81
C VAL A 69 -6.83 -5.08 7.57
N SER A 70 -5.99 -4.09 7.23
CA SER A 70 -4.56 -4.32 6.93
C SER A 70 -3.71 -3.20 7.50
N GLY A 71 -2.92 -3.55 8.52
CA GLY A 71 -1.98 -2.63 9.11
C GLY A 71 -0.74 -3.32 9.66
N VAL A 72 0.12 -2.50 10.23
CA VAL A 72 1.33 -2.92 10.91
C VAL A 72 1.42 -2.16 12.22
N ASP A 73 1.59 -2.91 13.31
CA ASP A 73 1.92 -2.34 14.62
C ASP A 73 3.38 -1.90 14.60
N THR A 74 3.55 -0.59 14.66
CA THR A 74 4.83 0.08 14.58
C THR A 74 5.25 0.73 15.89
N ASN A 75 4.33 0.81 16.88
CA ASN A 75 4.50 1.52 18.13
C ASN A 75 4.94 2.99 17.96
N PHE A 76 4.61 3.60 16.82
CA PHE A 76 4.97 4.99 16.53
C PHE A 76 3.76 5.90 16.72
N PHE A 77 3.80 6.70 17.79
CA PHE A 77 2.70 7.58 18.19
C PHE A 77 2.90 8.98 17.60
N VAL A 78 2.13 9.34 16.58
CA VAL A 78 2.14 10.67 15.95
C VAL A 78 0.80 11.34 16.20
N ASN A 79 0.72 12.66 16.11
CA ASN A 79 -0.58 13.32 16.08
C ASN A 79 -1.35 12.86 14.82
N HIS A 80 -2.48 12.17 15.04
CA HIS A 80 -3.30 11.59 13.98
C HIS A 80 -4.47 12.48 13.56
N GLU A 81 -4.58 13.74 14.01
CA GLU A 81 -5.70 14.63 13.68
C GLU A 81 -5.97 14.73 12.16
N GLU A 82 -5.00 15.21 11.38
CA GLU A 82 -5.13 15.29 9.91
C GLU A 82 -5.34 13.90 9.24
N PRO A 83 -4.59 12.83 9.60
CA PRO A 83 -4.89 11.48 9.12
C PRO A 83 -6.31 10.97 9.41
N LEU A 84 -6.86 11.26 10.59
CA LEU A 84 -8.20 10.83 10.99
C LEU A 84 -9.28 11.62 10.25
N ASP A 85 -9.09 12.92 10.02
CA ASP A 85 -10.00 13.72 9.19
C ASP A 85 -10.05 13.21 7.76
N ALA A 86 -8.88 12.93 7.17
CA ALA A 86 -8.80 12.35 5.83
C ALA A 86 -9.45 10.95 5.76
N LEU A 87 -9.27 10.15 6.82
CA LEU A 87 -9.89 8.83 6.94
C LEU A 87 -11.41 8.92 6.98
N ALA A 88 -11.97 9.79 7.82
CA ALA A 88 -13.40 10.01 7.94
C ALA A 88 -14.01 10.45 6.60
N TRP A 89 -13.36 11.38 5.91
CA TRP A 89 -13.79 11.82 4.58
C TRP A 89 -13.78 10.68 3.56
N LEU A 90 -12.71 9.87 3.49
CA LEU A 90 -12.62 8.75 2.55
C LEU A 90 -13.63 7.64 2.85
N GLN A 91 -13.94 7.40 4.12
CA GLN A 91 -14.96 6.44 4.54
C GLN A 91 -16.37 6.90 4.13
N ASP A 92 -16.70 8.19 4.35
CA ASP A 92 -17.97 8.79 3.91
C ASP A 92 -18.17 8.67 2.40
N GLN A 93 -17.10 8.83 1.62
CA GLN A 93 -17.13 8.68 0.16
C GLN A 93 -17.14 7.20 -0.31
N GLY A 94 -17.06 6.22 0.59
CA GLY A 94 -16.97 4.80 0.25
C GLY A 94 -15.66 4.43 -0.48
N LEU A 95 -14.62 5.27 -0.37
CA LEU A 95 -13.33 5.11 -1.04
C LEU A 95 -12.30 4.41 -0.14
N TRP A 96 -12.67 4.03 1.08
CA TRP A 96 -11.78 3.41 2.04
C TRP A 96 -12.27 2.03 2.49
N GLN A 97 -11.35 1.06 2.50
CA GLN A 97 -11.65 -0.33 2.87
C GLN A 97 -10.69 -0.93 3.89
N LEU A 98 -9.66 -0.20 4.31
CA LEU A 98 -8.70 -0.74 5.28
C LEU A 98 -9.14 -0.60 6.74
N GLY A 99 -10.37 -0.14 6.98
CA GLY A 99 -10.92 0.04 8.32
C GLY A 99 -10.42 1.30 9.02
N HIS A 100 -10.56 1.33 10.34
CA HIS A 100 -10.05 2.41 11.18
C HIS A 100 -8.54 2.28 11.42
N LEU A 101 -7.89 3.38 11.81
CA LEU A 101 -6.47 3.39 12.18
C LEU A 101 -6.32 3.51 13.70
N PRO A 102 -5.93 2.43 14.40
CA PRO A 102 -5.57 2.52 15.81
C PRO A 102 -4.29 3.33 16.02
N ASP A 103 -4.14 3.95 17.19
CA ASP A 103 -2.89 4.63 17.56
C ASP A 103 -1.71 3.65 17.56
N GLY A 104 -0.56 4.12 17.08
CA GLY A 104 0.65 3.30 17.01
C GLY A 104 0.66 2.26 15.89
N VAL A 105 -0.36 2.27 15.02
CA VAL A 105 -0.48 1.41 13.85
C VAL A 105 -0.38 2.26 12.57
N GLU A 106 0.17 1.66 11.51
CA GLU A 106 0.14 2.24 10.16
C GLU A 106 -0.61 1.31 9.21
N PHE A 107 -1.29 1.86 8.20
CA PHE A 107 -1.92 1.06 7.16
C PHE A 107 -0.87 0.40 6.27
N LEU A 108 -1.12 -0.86 5.90
CA LEU A 108 -0.31 -1.60 4.93
C LEU A 108 -1.10 -1.80 3.65
N LEU A 109 -0.49 -1.43 2.53
CA LEU A 109 -1.00 -1.67 1.19
C LEU A 109 0.12 -2.29 0.35
N ILE A 110 -0.17 -3.46 -0.23
CA ILE A 110 0.70 -4.19 -1.15
C ILE A 110 -0.16 -4.61 -2.33
N PHE A 111 0.30 -4.33 -3.54
CA PHE A 111 -0.40 -4.66 -4.78
C PHE A 111 0.60 -4.97 -5.89
N GLU A 112 0.13 -5.72 -6.88
CA GLU A 112 0.90 -5.97 -8.09
C GLU A 112 0.94 -4.71 -8.95
N THR A 113 2.13 -4.41 -9.48
CA THR A 113 2.29 -3.38 -10.50
C THR A 113 2.48 -4.06 -11.84
N PRO A 114 1.71 -3.69 -12.88
CA PRO A 114 1.98 -4.19 -14.21
C PRO A 114 3.39 -3.74 -14.60
N ARG A 115 4.25 -4.69 -14.99
CA ARG A 115 5.59 -4.37 -15.50
C ARG A 115 5.43 -3.36 -16.62
N ARG A 116 5.90 -2.12 -16.42
CA ARG A 116 6.05 -1.18 -17.54
C ARG A 116 6.95 -1.88 -18.55
N ARG A 117 6.40 -2.23 -19.72
CA ARG A 117 7.22 -2.68 -20.84
C ARG A 117 8.26 -1.60 -21.03
N SER A 118 9.53 -1.93 -20.80
CA SER A 118 10.64 -1.12 -21.25
C SER A 118 10.39 -0.91 -22.74
N ARG A 119 10.08 0.33 -23.13
CA ARG A 119 10.10 0.68 -24.55
C ARG A 119 11.54 0.46 -24.97
N SER A 120 11.80 -0.66 -25.65
CA SER A 120 13.06 -0.84 -26.35
C SER A 120 13.20 0.35 -27.27
N LEU A 121 14.18 1.21 -26.98
CA LEU A 121 14.64 2.22 -27.92
C LEU A 121 15.15 1.45 -29.14
N SER A 122 14.29 1.32 -30.15
CA SER A 122 14.70 0.81 -31.45
C SER A 122 15.75 1.78 -31.98
N GLY A 123 16.99 1.30 -32.02
CA GLY A 123 18.12 2.07 -32.50
C GLY A 123 17.97 2.35 -33.99
N HIS A 124 17.70 3.60 -34.35
CA HIS A 124 18.06 4.10 -35.67
C HIS A 124 19.57 4.38 -35.68
N ARG A 125 20.37 3.33 -35.89
CA ARG A 125 21.72 3.46 -36.43
C ARG A 125 21.56 3.81 -37.89
N ALA A 126 21.61 5.10 -38.21
CA ALA A 126 21.73 5.57 -39.58
C ALA A 126 23.15 5.23 -40.06
N GLU A 127 23.29 4.09 -40.72
CA GLU A 127 24.39 3.86 -41.65
C GLU A 127 24.26 4.91 -42.78
N ARG A 128 25.16 5.89 -42.80
CA ARG A 128 25.47 6.60 -44.04
C ARG A 128 26.61 5.85 -44.69
N GLY A 129 26.26 5.15 -45.77
CA GLY A 129 27.20 4.51 -46.67
C GLY A 129 28.18 5.51 -47.27
N ALA A 130 29.35 4.99 -47.58
CA ALA A 130 30.31 5.55 -48.51
C ALA A 130 29.68 5.75 -49.89
N GLU A 131 30.07 6.80 -50.62
CA GLU A 131 30.46 6.71 -52.02
C GLU A 131 31.05 8.05 -52.53
N THR A 132 32.29 7.94 -53.02
CA THR A 132 32.89 8.59 -54.20
C THR A 132 32.90 10.12 -54.33
N SER A 133 34.10 10.71 -54.22
CA SER A 133 34.88 11.23 -55.36
C SER A 133 36.30 11.59 -54.93
#